data_AF-A0ABD7BYZ2-F1
#
_entry.id   AF-A0ABD7BYZ2-F1
#
_cell.length_a   1.000
_cell.length_b   1.000
_cell.length_c   1.000
_cell.angle_alpha   90.00
_cell.angle_beta   90.00
_cell.angle_gamma   90.00
#
_symmetry.space_group_name_H-M   'P 1'
#
loop_
_entity.id
_entity.type
_entity.pdbx_description
1 polymer ?
#
loop_
_entity_poly.entity_id
_entity_poly.type
_entity_poly.pdbx_seq_one_letter_code
_entity_poly.pdbx_strand_id
1 'polypeptide(L)'
;MKNSRRNNLLAALLVCLAPAAASAAEGYLTPSTNNGSGNMPSGYTKLYFELASNDFAAELALPANPRDHDRVILSTLADRNSRLNAKGTSVEDLVYIPVDSLSNFELIKTTYAGWGAAGGLSAGRVVLTNGEHGVAPMTEKLMTDINVGGNVKTVQLPASAPAGAVAGVHSFNGQDVTITGLAGGASVCLQSTTCGFVFDAADGRWHARRGRAHYQPTTSQLPKMEQRWTDIVTGSPAEDVTTPQHMVLPTSAVEGDIIQLTDPSNSRFYTVNNATSYLSSQPRTYRYSSQAGRWIYQKP
;
A
#
# COMPACT_ATOMS: atom_id res chain seq x y z
N MET A 1 -88.57 2.40 5.45
CA MET A 1 -88.37 1.10 6.13
C MET A 1 -87.21 0.36 5.48
N LYS A 2 -86.16 0.04 6.27
CA LYS A 2 -85.23 -1.10 6.17
C LYS A 2 -84.97 -1.72 4.78
N ASN A 3 -83.73 -1.64 4.26
CA ASN A 3 -82.70 -2.63 4.59
C ASN A 3 -81.33 -2.37 3.93
N SER A 4 -80.31 -2.56 4.77
CA SER A 4 -78.88 -2.68 4.51
C SER A 4 -78.53 -3.80 3.51
N ARG A 5 -77.47 -3.62 2.71
CA ARG A 5 -76.31 -4.54 2.68
C ARG A 5 -75.09 -3.92 1.99
N ARG A 6 -73.96 -4.03 2.71
CA ARG A 6 -72.58 -3.77 2.31
C ARG A 6 -72.18 -4.52 1.04
N ASN A 7 -71.32 -3.91 0.24
CA ASN A 7 -70.20 -4.61 -0.41
C ASN A 7 -69.01 -3.63 -0.52
N ASN A 8 -68.10 -3.75 0.45
CA ASN A 8 -66.75 -3.22 0.35
C ASN A 8 -65.97 -4.12 -0.60
N LEU A 9 -65.27 -3.59 -1.61
CA LEU A 9 -63.98 -4.10 -2.08
C LEU A 9 -63.43 -3.25 -3.24
N LEU A 10 -62.10 -3.12 -3.24
CA LEU A 10 -61.20 -2.55 -4.26
C LEU A 10 -60.79 -1.07 -4.08
N ALA A 11 -60.01 -0.83 -3.03
CA ALA A 11 -58.91 0.13 -3.10
C ALA A 11 -57.67 -0.61 -3.68
N ALA A 12 -57.45 -0.51 -4.98
CA ALA A 12 -56.21 -0.93 -5.61
C ALA A 12 -55.19 0.21 -5.51
N LEU A 13 -54.50 0.29 -4.38
CA LEU A 13 -53.32 1.15 -4.22
C LEU A 13 -52.14 0.48 -4.94
N LEU A 14 -51.96 0.85 -6.21
CA LEU A 14 -50.71 0.63 -6.96
C LEU A 14 -49.65 1.57 -6.37
N VAL A 15 -49.08 1.19 -5.23
CA VAL A 15 -47.78 1.73 -4.81
C VAL A 15 -46.75 1.07 -5.70
N CYS A 16 -46.35 1.79 -6.75
CA CYS A 16 -45.11 1.51 -7.46
C CYS A 16 -43.97 1.52 -6.44
N LEU A 17 -43.59 0.35 -5.93
CA LEU A 17 -42.28 0.10 -5.34
C LEU A 17 -41.26 0.17 -6.47
N ALA A 18 -40.96 1.39 -6.93
CA ALA A 18 -39.69 1.62 -7.58
C ALA A 18 -38.62 1.41 -6.48
N PRO A 19 -37.65 0.51 -6.65
CA PRO A 19 -36.46 0.57 -5.83
C PRO A 19 -35.91 1.99 -6.01
N ALA A 20 -35.75 2.73 -4.91
CA ALA A 20 -34.93 3.92 -4.95
C ALA A 20 -33.57 3.44 -5.47
N ALA A 21 -33.28 3.72 -6.74
CA ALA A 21 -31.95 3.59 -7.26
C ALA A 21 -31.10 4.50 -6.37
N ALA A 22 -30.35 3.90 -5.45
CA ALA A 22 -29.31 4.61 -4.74
C ALA A 22 -28.48 5.26 -5.85
N SER A 23 -28.52 6.60 -5.92
CA SER A 23 -27.61 7.28 -6.83
C SER A 23 -26.22 6.77 -6.46
N ALA A 24 -25.51 6.25 -7.46
CA ALA A 24 -24.11 5.90 -7.30
C ALA A 24 -23.42 7.21 -6.88
N ALA A 25 -23.17 7.37 -5.58
CA ALA A 25 -22.60 8.59 -5.06
C ALA A 25 -21.15 8.64 -5.55
N GLU A 26 -20.90 9.56 -6.47
CA GLU A 26 -19.54 9.99 -6.81
C GLU A 26 -19.09 11.03 -5.80
N GLY A 27 -17.85 10.91 -5.32
CA GLY A 27 -17.20 11.88 -4.45
C GLY A 27 -15.95 12.43 -5.10
N TYR A 28 -15.69 13.71 -4.91
CA TYR A 28 -14.45 14.36 -5.35
C TYR A 28 -13.84 15.03 -4.12
N LEU A 29 -12.69 14.55 -3.69
CA LEU A 29 -12.02 15.00 -2.49
C LEU A 29 -10.53 15.24 -2.75
N THR A 30 -9.98 16.06 -1.91
CA THR A 30 -8.56 16.35 -1.73
C THR A 30 -8.28 16.33 -0.23
N PRO A 31 -7.02 16.34 0.22
CA PRO A 31 -6.73 16.43 1.65
C PRO A 31 -7.43 17.62 2.33
N SER A 32 -7.39 18.82 1.76
CA SER A 32 -8.00 20.03 2.33
C SER A 32 -9.52 19.94 2.49
N THR A 33 -10.20 19.35 1.51
CA THR A 33 -11.65 19.08 1.57
C THR A 33 -12.01 17.86 2.42
N ASN A 34 -11.00 17.10 2.85
CA ASN A 34 -11.08 15.96 3.76
C ASN A 34 -10.42 16.26 5.12
N ASN A 35 -10.62 17.47 5.65
CA ASN A 35 -10.09 17.92 6.95
C ASN A 35 -8.56 17.86 7.07
N GLY A 36 -7.84 18.08 5.97
CA GLY A 36 -6.38 17.95 5.90
C GLY A 36 -5.87 16.51 5.92
N SER A 37 -6.73 15.51 5.69
CA SER A 37 -6.39 14.09 5.86
C SER A 37 -6.29 13.33 4.55
N GLY A 38 -5.32 12.41 4.47
CA GLY A 38 -5.21 11.41 3.42
C GLY A 38 -6.08 10.15 3.64
N ASN A 39 -6.82 10.08 4.76
CA ASN A 39 -7.69 8.95 5.06
C ASN A 39 -9.01 9.09 4.29
N MET A 40 -9.15 8.32 3.22
CA MET A 40 -10.29 8.42 2.32
C MET A 40 -11.57 7.91 2.99
N PRO A 41 -12.68 8.66 2.96
CA PRO A 41 -13.94 8.24 3.58
C PRO A 41 -14.66 7.15 2.77
N SER A 42 -15.45 6.33 3.47
CA SER A 42 -16.40 5.39 2.86
C SER A 42 -17.72 6.09 2.52
N GLY A 43 -18.59 5.43 1.74
CA GLY A 43 -19.92 5.94 1.39
C GLY A 43 -20.07 6.38 -0.06
N TYR A 44 -19.00 6.30 -0.85
CA TYR A 44 -19.00 6.59 -2.28
C TYR A 44 -18.85 5.30 -3.08
N THR A 45 -19.69 5.14 -4.11
CA THR A 45 -19.50 4.08 -5.10
C THR A 45 -18.28 4.33 -5.97
N LYS A 46 -17.91 5.61 -6.15
CA LYS A 46 -16.68 6.03 -6.82
C LYS A 46 -16.15 7.29 -6.16
N LEU A 47 -14.94 7.22 -5.61
CA LEU A 47 -14.25 8.35 -5.00
C LEU A 47 -13.06 8.76 -5.88
N TYR A 48 -13.03 10.01 -6.31
CA TYR A 48 -11.85 10.65 -6.87
C TYR A 48 -11.13 11.37 -5.73
N PHE A 49 -9.87 11.00 -5.49
CA PHE A 49 -9.02 11.59 -4.47
C PHE A 49 -7.76 12.17 -5.12
N GLU A 50 -7.61 13.49 -5.07
CA GLU A 50 -6.56 14.21 -5.78
C GLU A 50 -5.57 14.87 -4.82
N LEU A 51 -4.29 14.77 -5.16
CA LEU A 51 -3.18 15.39 -4.43
C LEU A 51 -2.50 16.44 -5.31
N ALA A 52 -2.19 17.58 -4.72
CA ALA A 52 -1.43 18.65 -5.35
C ALA A 52 -0.33 19.15 -4.40
N SER A 53 0.68 19.85 -4.91
CA SER A 53 1.79 20.34 -4.06
C SER A 53 1.33 21.22 -2.90
N ASN A 54 0.27 22.01 -3.08
CA ASN A 54 -0.36 22.86 -2.07
C ASN A 54 -1.52 22.18 -1.32
N ASP A 55 -1.92 20.97 -1.70
CA ASP A 55 -3.00 20.20 -1.08
C ASP A 55 -2.61 18.72 -1.01
N PHE A 56 -1.86 18.39 0.04
CA PHE A 56 -1.04 17.19 0.11
C PHE A 56 -1.19 16.47 1.45
N ALA A 57 -1.14 15.13 1.40
CA ALA A 57 -1.00 14.28 2.56
C ALA A 57 0.10 13.24 2.31
N ALA A 58 1.08 13.16 3.21
CA ALA A 58 2.20 12.22 3.08
C ALA A 58 1.76 10.75 3.25
N GLU A 59 0.75 10.52 4.09
CA GLU A 59 0.17 9.22 4.36
C GLU A 59 -1.28 9.20 3.85
N LEU A 60 -1.64 8.15 3.13
CA LEU A 60 -2.96 7.94 2.56
C LEU A 60 -3.50 6.60 3.03
N ALA A 61 -4.81 6.49 3.17
CA ALA A 61 -5.46 5.21 3.44
C ALA A 61 -6.72 5.07 2.60
N LEU A 62 -6.93 3.88 2.05
CA LEU A 62 -8.18 3.54 1.37
C LEU A 62 -9.34 3.53 2.37
N PRO A 63 -10.59 3.67 1.88
CA PRO A 63 -11.77 3.59 2.74
C PRO A 63 -11.77 2.31 3.59
N ALA A 64 -12.02 2.46 4.88
CA ALA A 64 -11.97 1.36 5.85
C ALA A 64 -13.18 0.43 5.79
N ASN A 65 -14.35 0.93 5.37
CA ASN A 65 -15.60 0.17 5.27
C ASN A 65 -16.24 0.31 3.88
N PRO A 66 -15.55 -0.10 2.80
CA PRO A 66 -16.09 -0.02 1.45
C PRO A 66 -17.16 -1.08 1.24
N ARG A 67 -18.12 -0.79 0.36
CA ARG A 67 -19.02 -1.77 -0.22
C ARG A 67 -18.31 -2.49 -1.36
N ASP A 68 -18.80 -3.66 -1.71
CA ASP A 68 -18.28 -4.37 -2.87
C ASP A 68 -18.50 -3.54 -4.15
N HIS A 69 -17.47 -3.54 -4.99
CA HIS A 69 -17.35 -2.74 -6.21
C HIS A 69 -17.20 -1.23 -6.04
N ASP A 70 -17.07 -0.72 -4.80
CA ASP A 70 -16.65 0.67 -4.59
C ASP A 70 -15.28 0.90 -5.24
N ARG A 71 -15.11 2.07 -5.85
CA ARG A 71 -13.89 2.46 -6.56
C ARG A 71 -13.22 3.67 -5.94
N VAL A 72 -11.89 3.67 -5.98
CA VAL A 72 -11.05 4.82 -5.64
C VAL A 72 -10.16 5.14 -6.83
N ILE A 73 -10.21 6.38 -7.30
CA ILE A 73 -9.32 6.93 -8.32
C ILE A 73 -8.41 7.92 -7.58
N LEU A 74 -7.18 7.50 -7.34
CA LEU A 74 -6.16 8.31 -6.67
C LEU A 74 -5.24 8.91 -7.71
N SER A 75 -5.18 10.23 -7.78
CA SER A 75 -4.29 10.95 -8.71
C SER A 75 -3.42 11.95 -7.94
N THR A 76 -2.19 12.16 -8.41
CA THR A 76 -1.31 13.17 -7.81
C THR A 76 -0.57 13.98 -8.87
N LEU A 77 -0.56 15.29 -8.67
CA LEU A 77 0.34 16.23 -9.34
C LEU A 77 1.34 16.86 -8.35
N ALA A 78 1.40 16.35 -7.12
CA ALA A 78 2.38 16.80 -6.15
C ALA A 78 3.81 16.45 -6.59
N ASP A 79 4.74 17.34 -6.28
CA ASP A 79 6.19 17.14 -6.42
C ASP A 79 6.79 16.30 -5.28
N ARG A 80 5.98 16.01 -4.26
CA ARG A 80 6.32 15.19 -3.10
C ARG A 80 5.66 13.81 -3.21
N ASN A 81 6.34 12.80 -2.70
CA ASN A 81 5.84 11.43 -2.71
C ASN A 81 4.94 11.18 -1.50
N SER A 82 3.77 10.58 -1.74
CA SER A 82 2.90 10.05 -0.70
C SER A 82 3.08 8.54 -0.56
N ARG A 83 2.55 7.98 0.52
CA ARG A 83 2.50 6.55 0.79
C ARG A 83 1.06 6.14 0.99
N LEU A 84 0.54 5.27 0.13
CA LEU A 84 -0.77 4.67 0.31
C LEU A 84 -0.62 3.43 1.19
N ASN A 85 -1.27 3.41 2.33
CA ASN A 85 -1.31 2.23 3.20
C ASN A 85 -1.81 1.01 2.40
N ALA A 86 -1.01 -0.04 2.37
CA ALA A 86 -1.27 -1.23 1.58
C ALA A 86 -2.30 -2.18 2.22
N LYS A 87 -2.77 -1.88 3.44
CA LYS A 87 -3.73 -2.71 4.16
C LYS A 87 -4.97 -3.01 3.32
N GLY A 88 -5.34 -4.29 3.26
CA GLY A 88 -6.47 -4.76 2.48
C GLY A 88 -6.25 -4.71 0.98
N THR A 89 -5.01 -4.61 0.48
CA THR A 89 -4.66 -4.70 -0.94
C THR A 89 -3.89 -5.99 -1.25
N SER A 90 -3.66 -6.29 -2.54
CA SER A 90 -2.78 -7.41 -2.93
C SER A 90 -1.29 -7.19 -2.65
N VAL A 91 -0.90 -6.09 -2.02
CA VAL A 91 0.48 -5.86 -1.56
C VAL A 91 0.51 -5.48 -0.08
N GLU A 92 -0.47 -5.90 0.71
CA GLU A 92 -0.56 -5.60 2.15
C GLU A 92 0.73 -5.90 2.93
N ASP A 93 1.41 -7.00 2.58
CA ASP A 93 2.70 -7.38 3.15
C ASP A 93 3.81 -6.33 2.95
N LEU A 94 3.64 -5.35 2.05
CA LEU A 94 4.62 -4.29 1.83
C LEU A 94 4.38 -3.05 2.68
N VAL A 95 3.35 -3.03 3.54
CA VAL A 95 2.96 -1.89 4.42
C VAL A 95 2.42 -0.69 3.63
N TYR A 96 3.02 -0.33 2.50
CA TYR A 96 2.62 0.79 1.68
C TYR A 96 2.87 0.58 0.18
N ILE A 97 2.11 1.30 -0.64
CA ILE A 97 2.27 1.47 -2.09
C ILE A 97 2.83 2.88 -2.32
N PRO A 98 3.92 3.04 -3.10
CA PRO A 98 4.44 4.36 -3.42
C PRO A 98 3.46 5.13 -4.31
N VAL A 99 3.24 6.40 -3.98
CA VAL A 99 2.43 7.35 -4.76
C VAL A 99 3.36 8.49 -5.13
N ASP A 100 4.08 8.29 -6.24
CA ASP A 100 5.04 9.25 -6.77
C ASP A 100 4.33 10.29 -7.65
N SER A 101 5.01 11.39 -8.00
CA SER A 101 4.44 12.42 -8.87
C SER A 101 3.87 11.83 -10.18
N LEU A 102 2.74 12.37 -10.64
CA LEU A 102 1.99 11.90 -11.81
C LEU A 102 1.37 10.51 -11.67
N SER A 103 1.36 9.92 -10.47
CA SER A 103 0.69 8.64 -10.27
C SER A 103 -0.83 8.76 -10.44
N ASN A 104 -1.43 7.73 -11.02
CA ASN A 104 -2.86 7.56 -11.16
C ASN A 104 -3.25 6.09 -10.94
N PHE A 105 -3.84 5.80 -9.79
CA PHE A 105 -4.31 4.46 -9.43
C PHE A 105 -5.83 4.40 -9.56
N GLU A 106 -6.36 3.38 -10.23
CA GLU A 106 -7.76 3.00 -10.10
C GLU A 106 -7.86 1.67 -9.37
N LEU A 107 -8.42 1.72 -8.16
CA LEU A 107 -8.58 0.59 -7.25
C LEU A 107 -10.06 0.27 -7.07
N ILE A 108 -10.37 -1.02 -6.96
CA ILE A 108 -11.73 -1.52 -6.77
C ILE A 108 -11.78 -2.47 -5.58
N LYS A 109 -12.78 -2.30 -4.72
CA LYS A 109 -13.08 -3.27 -3.66
C LYS A 109 -13.69 -4.52 -4.29
N THR A 110 -13.01 -5.64 -4.15
CA THR A 110 -13.48 -6.95 -4.62
C THR A 110 -14.12 -7.75 -3.48
N THR A 111 -15.08 -8.61 -3.80
CA THR A 111 -15.75 -9.48 -2.82
C THR A 111 -14.80 -10.48 -2.16
N TYR A 112 -13.72 -10.89 -2.85
CA TYR A 112 -12.89 -12.04 -2.46
C TYR A 112 -11.45 -11.70 -2.05
N ALA A 113 -10.92 -10.51 -2.38
CA ALA A 113 -9.49 -10.23 -2.26
C ALA A 113 -9.16 -8.78 -1.85
N GLY A 114 -10.04 -8.13 -1.09
CA GLY A 114 -9.84 -6.73 -0.67
C GLY A 114 -9.84 -5.76 -1.86
N TRP A 115 -9.11 -4.65 -1.73
CA TRP A 115 -8.84 -3.69 -2.79
C TRP A 115 -7.84 -4.26 -3.80
N GLY A 116 -8.20 -4.24 -5.09
CA GLY A 116 -7.30 -4.66 -6.16
C GLY A 116 -7.25 -3.65 -7.30
N ALA A 117 -6.27 -3.81 -8.18
CA ALA A 117 -6.12 -2.93 -9.34
C ALA A 117 -7.29 -3.13 -10.32
N ALA A 118 -8.00 -2.05 -10.65
CA ALA A 118 -9.03 -2.01 -11.68
C ALA A 118 -8.53 -1.36 -12.98
N GLY A 119 -7.55 -0.45 -12.89
CA GLY A 119 -7.05 0.30 -14.04
C GLY A 119 -6.13 1.46 -13.64
N GLY A 120 -6.23 2.56 -14.38
CA GLY A 120 -5.38 3.74 -14.20
C GLY A 120 -4.02 3.61 -14.88
N LEU A 121 -3.24 4.68 -14.82
CA LEU A 121 -1.91 4.72 -15.45
C LEU A 121 -0.84 4.04 -14.61
N SER A 122 -1.02 3.96 -13.29
CA SER A 122 -0.01 3.47 -12.33
C SER A 122 -0.35 2.12 -11.70
N ALA A 123 -1.55 1.58 -11.90
CA ALA A 123 -1.90 0.23 -11.46
C ALA A 123 -2.26 -0.68 -12.65
N GLY A 124 -2.05 -1.98 -12.47
CA GLY A 124 -2.45 -3.00 -13.45
C GLY A 124 -2.79 -4.32 -12.78
N ARG A 125 -3.64 -5.11 -13.42
CA ARG A 125 -3.94 -6.49 -13.02
C ARG A 125 -3.48 -7.47 -14.09
N VAL A 126 -2.83 -8.53 -13.65
CA VAL A 126 -2.42 -9.68 -14.46
C VAL A 126 -3.17 -10.91 -13.94
N VAL A 127 -3.76 -11.69 -14.85
CA VAL A 127 -4.48 -12.91 -14.49
C VAL A 127 -3.80 -14.09 -15.18
N LEU A 128 -3.33 -15.06 -14.40
CA LEU A 128 -2.61 -16.24 -14.85
C LEU A 128 -3.43 -17.48 -14.48
N THR A 129 -4.10 -18.11 -15.45
CA THR A 129 -5.02 -19.24 -15.21
C THR A 129 -4.70 -20.51 -15.99
N ASN A 130 -3.78 -20.44 -16.95
CA ASN A 130 -3.56 -21.50 -17.94
C ASN A 130 -2.12 -22.00 -17.85
N GLY A 131 -1.97 -23.33 -17.79
CA GLY A 131 -0.66 -23.99 -17.73
C GLY A 131 -0.06 -24.01 -16.33
N GLU A 132 1.02 -24.76 -16.15
CA GLU A 132 1.69 -24.86 -14.84
C GLU A 132 2.63 -23.68 -14.56
N HIS A 133 3.02 -22.94 -15.61
CA HIS A 133 3.95 -21.82 -15.54
C HIS A 133 3.32 -20.56 -16.12
N GLY A 134 3.15 -19.53 -15.29
CA GLY A 134 2.71 -18.21 -15.70
C GLY A 134 3.89 -17.23 -15.74
N VAL A 135 3.91 -16.36 -16.74
CA VAL A 135 4.91 -15.28 -16.86
C VAL A 135 4.16 -13.97 -16.89
N ALA A 136 4.40 -13.12 -15.89
CA ALA A 136 3.85 -11.77 -15.89
C ALA A 136 4.60 -10.91 -16.93
N PRO A 137 3.88 -10.15 -17.77
CA PRO A 137 4.53 -9.28 -18.76
C PRO A 137 5.33 -8.17 -18.08
N MET A 138 6.31 -7.61 -18.79
CA MET A 138 6.96 -6.36 -18.39
C MET A 138 5.90 -5.26 -18.18
N THR A 139 6.16 -4.35 -17.26
CA THR A 139 5.16 -3.37 -16.84
C THR A 139 5.80 -2.00 -16.64
N GLU A 140 5.03 -0.95 -16.90
CA GLU A 140 5.38 0.45 -16.54
C GLU A 140 4.54 0.93 -15.34
N LYS A 141 3.82 0.01 -14.68
CA LYS A 141 2.93 0.30 -13.55
C LYS A 141 3.71 0.32 -12.25
N LEU A 142 3.37 1.24 -11.36
CA LEU A 142 3.89 1.29 -9.99
C LEU A 142 3.30 0.19 -9.09
N MET A 143 2.09 -0.30 -9.40
CA MET A 143 1.47 -1.42 -8.70
C MET A 143 0.97 -2.46 -9.71
N THR A 144 1.34 -3.72 -9.50
CA THR A 144 0.83 -4.85 -10.29
C THR A 144 0.18 -5.90 -9.39
N ASP A 145 -1.11 -6.14 -9.62
CA ASP A 145 -1.93 -7.15 -8.96
C ASP A 145 -1.91 -8.45 -9.79
N ILE A 146 -1.20 -9.48 -9.33
CA ILE A 146 -1.01 -10.75 -10.05
C ILE A 146 -1.92 -11.81 -9.42
N ASN A 147 -3.00 -12.12 -10.13
CA ASN A 147 -3.98 -13.12 -9.73
C ASN A 147 -3.64 -14.46 -10.38
N VAL A 148 -3.41 -15.47 -9.55
CA VAL A 148 -3.05 -16.83 -9.97
C VAL A 148 -4.24 -17.75 -9.78
N GLY A 149 -4.61 -18.50 -10.81
CA GLY A 149 -5.72 -19.45 -10.80
C GLY A 149 -5.42 -20.71 -11.62
N GLY A 150 -6.41 -21.58 -11.76
CA GLY A 150 -6.26 -22.82 -12.54
C GLY A 150 -5.14 -23.72 -12.01
N ASN A 151 -4.35 -24.31 -12.91
CA ASN A 151 -3.26 -25.23 -12.56
C ASN A 151 -1.88 -24.57 -12.46
N VAL A 152 -1.81 -23.24 -12.35
CA VAL A 152 -0.54 -22.51 -12.26
C VAL A 152 0.16 -22.82 -10.94
N LYS A 153 1.41 -23.29 -11.03
CA LYS A 153 2.28 -23.67 -9.90
C LYS A 153 3.50 -22.77 -9.78
N THR A 154 3.90 -22.13 -10.87
CA THR A 154 5.05 -21.22 -10.90
C THR A 154 4.67 -19.91 -11.58
N VAL A 155 5.08 -18.80 -10.99
CA VAL A 155 4.92 -17.46 -11.54
C VAL A 155 6.27 -16.79 -11.64
N GLN A 156 6.64 -16.38 -12.85
CA GLN A 156 7.74 -15.47 -13.07
C GLN A 156 7.23 -14.03 -12.99
N LEU A 157 7.83 -13.22 -12.13
CA LEU A 157 7.53 -11.79 -12.02
C LEU A 157 7.93 -11.03 -13.30
N PRO A 158 7.37 -9.83 -13.54
CA PRO A 158 7.72 -9.00 -14.69
C PRO A 158 9.24 -8.85 -14.84
N ALA A 159 9.79 -9.08 -16.03
CA ALA A 159 11.23 -8.99 -16.23
C ALA A 159 11.79 -7.55 -16.05
N SER A 160 10.92 -6.55 -16.09
CA SER A 160 11.25 -5.13 -15.87
C SER A 160 10.04 -4.40 -15.29
N ALA A 161 10.30 -3.41 -14.44
CA ALA A 161 9.32 -2.47 -13.89
C ALA A 161 9.99 -1.12 -13.54
N PRO A 162 9.21 -0.06 -13.27
CA PRO A 162 9.77 1.19 -12.73
C PRO A 162 10.43 0.99 -11.36
N ALA A 163 11.38 1.87 -11.02
CA ALA A 163 12.02 1.86 -9.71
C ALA A 163 10.98 1.95 -8.58
N GLY A 164 11.03 1.01 -7.64
CA GLY A 164 10.13 1.00 -6.48
C GLY A 164 8.73 0.47 -6.80
N ALA A 165 8.48 0.03 -8.03
CA ALA A 165 7.24 -0.65 -8.36
C ALA A 165 7.00 -1.84 -7.43
N VAL A 166 5.74 -2.06 -7.07
CA VAL A 166 5.31 -3.13 -6.19
C VAL A 166 4.49 -4.16 -6.96
N ALA A 167 4.72 -5.43 -6.68
CA ALA A 167 3.93 -6.53 -7.22
C ALA A 167 3.37 -7.37 -6.07
N GLY A 168 2.09 -7.69 -6.20
CA GLY A 168 1.35 -8.55 -5.30
C GLY A 168 0.99 -9.83 -6.01
N VAL A 169 1.34 -10.98 -5.45
CA VAL A 169 0.89 -12.28 -5.98
C VAL A 169 -0.15 -12.85 -5.03
N HIS A 170 -1.34 -13.14 -5.57
CA HIS A 170 -2.42 -13.77 -4.83
C HIS A 170 -2.87 -15.08 -5.52
N SER A 171 -2.90 -16.16 -4.75
CA SER A 171 -3.26 -17.49 -5.22
C SER A 171 -4.74 -17.79 -4.96
N PHE A 172 -5.52 -17.90 -6.05
CA PHE A 172 -6.95 -18.25 -6.05
C PHE A 172 -7.21 -19.72 -6.38
N ASN A 173 -6.18 -20.51 -6.69
CA ASN A 173 -6.33 -21.94 -6.99
C ASN A 173 -6.20 -22.85 -5.75
N GLY A 174 -5.98 -22.27 -4.56
CA GLY A 174 -5.82 -23.04 -3.32
C GLY A 174 -4.53 -23.84 -3.26
N GLN A 175 -3.48 -23.39 -3.96
CA GLN A 175 -2.16 -24.02 -3.95
C GLN A 175 -1.07 -23.00 -3.64
N ASP A 176 0.03 -23.50 -3.08
CA ASP A 176 1.28 -22.74 -2.98
C ASP A 176 1.83 -22.49 -4.39
N VAL A 177 2.35 -21.28 -4.61
CA VAL A 177 2.88 -20.85 -5.91
C VAL A 177 4.36 -20.53 -5.75
N THR A 178 5.21 -21.14 -6.58
CA THR A 178 6.63 -20.80 -6.64
C THR A 178 6.83 -19.53 -7.45
N ILE A 179 7.50 -18.53 -6.86
CA ILE A 179 7.79 -17.25 -7.47
C ILE A 179 9.25 -17.21 -7.93
N THR A 180 9.48 -16.84 -9.19
CA THR A 180 10.80 -16.73 -9.81
C THR A 180 11.05 -15.30 -10.34
N GLY A 181 12.30 -15.02 -10.74
CA GLY A 181 12.72 -13.66 -11.13
C GLY A 181 13.12 -12.77 -9.95
N LEU A 182 13.38 -13.38 -8.79
CA LEU A 182 13.74 -12.69 -7.56
C LEU A 182 15.27 -12.60 -7.38
N ALA A 183 15.72 -11.52 -6.74
CA ALA A 183 17.01 -11.48 -6.09
C ALA A 183 17.04 -12.49 -4.94
N GLY A 184 18.06 -13.35 -4.90
CA GLY A 184 18.19 -14.41 -3.89
C GLY A 184 17.57 -15.76 -4.27
N GLY A 185 16.99 -15.90 -5.48
CA GLY A 185 16.45 -17.15 -5.98
C GLY A 185 14.93 -17.31 -5.77
N ALA A 186 14.39 -18.46 -6.16
CA ALA A 186 12.95 -18.69 -6.09
C ALA A 186 12.42 -18.66 -4.64
N SER A 187 11.18 -18.21 -4.47
CA SER A 187 10.48 -18.16 -3.19
C SER A 187 9.12 -18.83 -3.30
N VAL A 188 8.55 -19.31 -2.20
CA VAL A 188 7.20 -19.88 -2.19
C VAL A 188 6.23 -18.86 -1.63
N CYS A 189 5.16 -18.59 -2.39
CA CYS A 189 4.00 -17.88 -1.90
C CYS A 189 2.95 -18.88 -1.42
N LEU A 190 2.67 -18.88 -0.12
CA LEU A 190 1.76 -19.85 0.49
C LEU A 190 0.32 -19.59 0.05
N GLN A 191 -0.46 -20.66 -0.08
CA GLN A 191 -1.90 -20.58 -0.35
C GLN A 191 -2.60 -19.64 0.65
N SER A 192 -3.60 -18.90 0.17
CA SER A 192 -4.38 -17.95 0.96
C SER A 192 -3.58 -16.82 1.63
N THR A 193 -2.33 -16.62 1.20
CA THR A 193 -1.50 -15.46 1.58
C THR A 193 -1.23 -14.59 0.37
N THR A 194 -0.84 -13.36 0.65
CA THR A 194 -0.43 -12.39 -0.34
C THR A 194 1.08 -12.22 -0.25
N CYS A 195 1.81 -12.32 -1.36
CA CYS A 195 3.25 -12.10 -1.35
C CYS A 195 3.61 -10.80 -2.05
N GLY A 196 4.26 -9.91 -1.31
CA GLY A 196 4.72 -8.63 -1.78
C GLY A 196 6.16 -8.64 -2.29
N PHE A 197 6.38 -7.98 -3.42
CA PHE A 197 7.69 -7.80 -4.02
C PHE A 197 7.91 -6.34 -4.43
N VAL A 198 9.14 -5.89 -4.33
CA VAL A 198 9.56 -4.54 -4.73
C VAL A 198 10.62 -4.65 -5.81
N PHE A 199 10.45 -3.90 -6.91
CA PHE A 199 11.44 -3.84 -7.97
C PHE A 199 12.53 -2.82 -7.62
N ASP A 200 13.77 -3.29 -7.57
CA ASP A 200 14.94 -2.44 -7.37
C ASP A 200 15.61 -2.14 -8.71
N ALA A 201 15.56 -0.88 -9.14
CA ALA A 201 16.15 -0.47 -10.41
C ALA A 201 17.69 -0.50 -10.39
N ALA A 202 18.35 -0.52 -9.22
CA ALA A 202 19.80 -0.55 -9.15
C ALA A 202 20.39 -1.91 -9.57
N ASP A 203 19.69 -3.02 -9.29
CA ASP A 203 20.08 -4.36 -9.73
C ASP A 203 19.13 -4.99 -10.77
N GLY A 204 18.04 -4.30 -11.10
CA GLY A 204 17.05 -4.73 -12.09
C GLY A 204 16.27 -5.97 -11.67
N ARG A 205 16.10 -6.21 -10.36
CA ARG A 205 15.48 -7.42 -9.82
C ARG A 205 14.37 -7.11 -8.84
N TRP A 206 13.46 -8.08 -8.70
CA TRP A 206 12.46 -8.07 -7.65
C TRP A 206 13.03 -8.61 -6.35
N HIS A 207 12.76 -7.92 -5.24
CA HIS A 207 13.12 -8.35 -3.90
C HIS A 207 11.85 -8.66 -3.11
N ALA A 208 11.78 -9.83 -2.50
CA ALA A 208 10.72 -10.14 -1.54
C ALA A 208 10.91 -9.25 -0.31
N ARG A 209 9.86 -8.51 0.08
CA ARG A 209 9.88 -7.68 1.29
C ARG A 209 8.62 -7.95 2.10
N ARG A 210 8.74 -7.79 3.41
CA ARG A 210 7.65 -8.08 4.33
C ARG A 210 7.60 -7.11 5.49
N GLY A 211 6.39 -6.67 5.76
CA GLY A 211 5.89 -6.06 6.97
C GLY A 211 6.72 -4.94 7.55
N ARG A 212 6.45 -4.74 8.83
CA ARG A 212 7.08 -3.78 9.70
C ARG A 212 7.73 -4.54 10.85
N ALA A 213 8.98 -4.22 11.17
CA ALA A 213 9.68 -4.79 12.31
C ALA A 213 10.28 -3.70 13.19
N HIS A 214 10.52 -4.06 14.45
CA HIS A 214 11.35 -3.28 15.34
C HIS A 214 12.79 -3.79 15.29
N TYR A 215 13.75 -2.89 15.37
CA TYR A 215 15.17 -3.21 15.43
C TYR A 215 15.82 -2.43 16.57
N GLN A 216 16.49 -3.15 17.47
CA GLN A 216 17.29 -2.56 18.54
C GLN A 216 18.76 -2.47 18.08
N PRO A 217 19.31 -1.26 17.90
CA PRO A 217 20.70 -1.10 17.49
C PRO A 217 21.68 -1.50 18.58
N THR A 218 22.72 -2.24 18.20
CA THR A 218 23.86 -2.59 19.08
C THR A 218 25.20 -2.11 18.51
N THR A 219 25.21 -1.60 17.29
CA THR A 219 26.39 -1.09 16.57
C THR A 219 26.07 0.22 15.89
N SER A 220 27.05 1.15 15.86
CA SER A 220 26.85 2.48 15.25
C SER A 220 26.46 2.39 13.78
N GLN A 221 27.07 1.51 13.00
CA GLN A 221 26.64 1.24 11.63
C GLN A 221 25.43 0.30 11.67
N LEU A 222 24.28 0.78 11.19
CA LEU A 222 23.08 -0.05 11.06
C LEU A 222 23.25 -1.05 9.91
N PRO A 223 22.80 -2.32 10.08
CA PRO A 223 22.88 -3.34 9.03
C PRO A 223 21.84 -3.10 7.93
N LYS A 224 22.00 -3.75 6.78
CA LYS A 224 20.93 -3.79 5.77
C LYS A 224 19.70 -4.46 6.38
N MET A 225 18.56 -3.76 6.36
CA MET A 225 17.30 -4.26 6.93
C MET A 225 16.66 -5.30 6.03
N GLU A 226 16.00 -6.29 6.64
CA GLU A 226 15.27 -7.35 5.92
C GLU A 226 13.83 -6.92 5.61
N GLN A 227 13.22 -6.12 6.48
CA GLN A 227 11.80 -5.75 6.41
C GLN A 227 11.55 -4.49 5.61
N ARG A 228 10.35 -4.36 5.04
CA ARG A 228 9.99 -3.20 4.22
C ARG A 228 10.02 -1.90 5.02
N TRP A 229 9.61 -1.99 6.28
CA TRP A 229 9.63 -0.90 7.24
C TRP A 229 10.29 -1.35 8.53
N THR A 230 11.23 -0.56 9.03
CA THR A 230 11.91 -0.83 10.31
C THR A 230 11.75 0.36 11.24
N ASP A 231 11.27 0.10 12.46
CA ASP A 231 11.22 1.07 13.54
C ASP A 231 12.41 0.89 14.47
N ILE A 232 13.10 1.99 14.75
CA ILE A 232 14.14 2.08 15.76
C ILE A 232 13.62 3.05 16.82
N VAL A 233 13.34 2.51 18.01
CA VAL A 233 12.81 3.28 19.14
C VAL A 233 13.83 3.20 20.25
N THR A 234 14.45 4.32 20.59
CA THR A 234 15.46 4.37 21.65
C THR A 234 14.81 4.46 23.02
N GLY A 235 15.45 3.93 24.06
CA GLY A 235 15.06 4.21 25.45
C GLY A 235 15.66 5.51 25.96
N SER A 236 15.39 5.84 27.24
CA SER A 236 16.11 6.94 27.89
C SER A 236 17.61 6.61 27.99
N PRO A 237 18.54 7.58 27.87
CA PRO A 237 19.98 7.28 27.93
C PRO A 237 20.45 6.62 29.23
N ALA A 238 19.68 6.75 30.31
CA ALA A 238 19.96 6.11 31.59
C ALA A 238 19.58 4.62 31.62
N GLU A 239 18.62 4.20 30.78
CA GLU A 239 18.07 2.84 30.75
C GLU A 239 18.54 2.07 29.51
N ASP A 240 18.71 2.75 28.38
CA ASP A 240 19.17 2.17 27.11
C ASP A 240 20.69 2.32 26.99
N VAL A 241 21.39 1.41 27.66
CA VAL A 241 22.86 1.32 27.66
C VAL A 241 23.41 0.62 26.42
N THR A 242 22.55 0.15 25.52
CA THR A 242 22.93 -0.68 24.37
C THR A 242 22.92 0.09 23.05
N THR A 243 21.97 1.03 22.90
CA THR A 243 21.89 1.83 21.68
C THR A 243 23.10 2.76 21.58
N PRO A 244 23.84 2.72 20.46
CA PRO A 244 24.92 3.67 20.21
C PRO A 244 24.40 5.11 20.15
N GLN A 245 25.09 6.03 20.82
CA GLN A 245 24.78 7.46 20.77
C GLN A 245 24.76 8.01 19.33
N HIS A 246 25.69 7.53 18.50
CA HIS A 246 25.80 7.90 17.09
C HIS A 246 25.49 6.69 16.22
N MET A 247 24.40 6.79 15.45
CA MET A 247 24.00 5.80 14.46
C MET A 247 24.26 6.32 13.04
N VAL A 248 24.59 5.41 12.14
CA VAL A 248 24.75 5.66 10.71
C VAL A 248 23.79 4.72 9.98
N LEU A 249 22.98 5.28 9.07
CA LEU A 249 22.04 4.50 8.27
C LEU A 249 22.80 3.46 7.43
N PRO A 250 22.15 2.35 7.04
CA PRO A 250 22.78 1.33 6.21
C PRO A 250 23.32 1.92 4.91
N THR A 251 24.46 1.43 4.42
CA THR A 251 25.03 1.93 3.15
C THR A 251 24.21 1.52 1.93
N SER A 252 23.40 0.47 2.06
CA SER A 252 22.50 -0.03 1.03
C SER A 252 21.19 -0.54 1.63
N ALA A 253 20.14 -0.52 0.83
CA ALA A 253 18.85 -1.14 1.10
C ALA A 253 18.22 -1.55 -0.25
N VAL A 254 16.97 -1.97 -0.26
CA VAL A 254 16.17 -2.09 -1.48
C VAL A 254 15.40 -0.79 -1.68
N GLU A 255 15.20 -0.41 -2.94
CA GLU A 255 14.41 0.77 -3.32
C GLU A 255 13.10 0.89 -2.50
N GLY A 256 12.90 2.03 -1.83
CA GLY A 256 11.70 2.31 -1.04
C GLY A 256 11.67 1.73 0.38
N ASP A 257 12.71 1.08 0.86
CA ASP A 257 12.75 0.68 2.27
C ASP A 257 12.66 1.87 3.20
N ILE A 258 12.00 1.69 4.34
CA ILE A 258 11.84 2.75 5.33
C ILE A 258 12.51 2.37 6.64
N ILE A 259 13.28 3.31 7.18
CA ILE A 259 13.71 3.31 8.58
C ILE A 259 13.09 4.53 9.25
N GLN A 260 12.33 4.29 10.31
CA GLN A 260 11.77 5.33 11.16
C GLN A 260 12.46 5.29 12.53
N LEU A 261 13.10 6.40 12.92
CA LEU A 261 13.81 6.52 14.19
C LEU A 261 13.09 7.49 15.12
N THR A 262 12.85 7.07 16.37
CA THR A 262 12.17 7.89 17.38
C THR A 262 12.89 7.75 18.73
N ASP A 263 13.02 8.87 19.44
CA ASP A 263 13.39 8.91 20.85
C ASP A 263 12.20 9.43 21.67
N PRO A 264 11.33 8.55 22.20
CA PRO A 264 10.16 8.96 22.98
C PRO A 264 10.52 9.78 24.22
N SER A 265 11.72 9.58 24.78
CA SER A 265 12.19 10.34 25.94
C SER A 265 12.58 11.78 25.59
N ASN A 266 12.71 12.09 24.30
CA ASN A 266 13.14 13.39 23.78
C ASN A 266 14.45 13.87 24.45
N SER A 267 15.37 12.94 24.69
CA SER A 267 16.61 13.17 25.42
C SER A 267 17.60 14.05 24.67
N ARG A 268 17.46 14.13 23.33
CA ARG A 268 18.45 14.73 22.42
C ARG A 268 19.86 14.15 22.59
N PHE A 269 19.95 12.89 23.02
CA PHE A 269 21.22 12.20 23.19
C PHE A 269 21.64 11.46 21.90
N TYR A 270 20.68 10.78 21.27
CA TYR A 270 20.92 9.98 20.07
C TYR A 270 20.92 10.83 18.80
N THR A 271 21.82 10.50 17.88
CA THR A 271 21.96 11.16 16.57
C THR A 271 22.06 10.15 15.45
N VAL A 272 21.61 10.55 14.24
CA VAL A 272 21.67 9.69 13.04
C VAL A 272 22.36 10.40 11.86
N ASN A 273 23.33 9.74 11.23
CA ASN A 273 24.18 10.20 10.12
C ASN A 273 25.10 11.39 10.39
N ASN A 274 24.67 12.38 11.16
CA ASN A 274 25.48 13.55 11.52
C ASN A 274 25.16 14.04 12.93
N ALA A 275 26.11 14.75 13.53
CA ALA A 275 26.05 15.19 14.93
C ALA A 275 24.93 16.22 15.22
N THR A 276 24.28 16.77 14.20
CA THR A 276 23.17 17.73 14.35
C THR A 276 21.79 17.10 14.14
N SER A 277 21.75 15.83 13.74
CA SER A 277 20.51 15.08 13.47
C SER A 277 20.02 14.32 14.69
N TYR A 278 19.66 15.08 15.72
CA TYR A 278 19.11 14.54 16.96
C TYR A 278 17.77 13.83 16.73
N LEU A 279 17.61 12.67 17.37
CA LEU A 279 16.32 12.04 17.55
C LEU A 279 15.50 12.80 18.60
N SER A 280 14.18 12.75 18.44
CA SER A 280 13.23 13.35 19.36
C SER A 280 11.97 12.48 19.44
N SER A 281 10.98 12.93 20.19
CA SER A 281 9.68 12.25 20.27
C SER A 281 8.91 12.30 18.93
N GLN A 282 9.32 13.15 18.00
CA GLN A 282 8.83 13.14 16.63
C GLN A 282 9.67 12.19 15.78
N PRO A 283 9.05 11.22 15.09
CA PRO A 283 9.78 10.27 14.28
C PRO A 283 10.53 10.94 13.13
N ARG A 284 11.77 10.51 12.90
CA ARG A 284 12.53 10.81 11.68
C ARG A 284 12.44 9.63 10.72
N THR A 285 11.82 9.87 9.57
CA THR A 285 11.59 8.83 8.56
C THR A 285 12.56 8.99 7.40
N TYR A 286 13.26 7.92 7.06
CA TYR A 286 14.16 7.85 5.91
C TYR A 286 13.66 6.79 4.95
N ARG A 287 13.55 7.13 3.67
CA ARG A 287 13.26 6.19 2.57
C ARG A 287 14.52 5.97 1.74
N TYR A 288 14.90 4.72 1.47
CA TYR A 288 16.02 4.44 0.59
C TYR A 288 15.63 4.69 -0.87
N SER A 289 16.51 5.36 -1.62
CA SER A 289 16.44 5.45 -3.08
C SER A 289 17.68 4.77 -3.64
N SER A 290 17.48 3.66 -4.34
CA SER A 290 18.54 2.90 -4.99
C SER A 290 19.08 3.63 -6.22
N GLN A 291 18.22 4.36 -6.94
CA GLN A 291 18.66 5.26 -8.02
C GLN A 291 19.62 6.34 -7.52
N ALA A 292 19.37 6.91 -6.34
CA ALA A 292 20.25 7.89 -5.72
C ALA A 292 21.38 7.26 -4.87
N GLY A 293 21.36 5.95 -4.65
CA GLY A 293 22.28 5.23 -3.79
C GLY A 293 22.30 5.72 -2.33
N ARG A 294 21.20 6.29 -1.82
CA ARG A 294 21.18 6.94 -0.50
C ARG A 294 19.81 6.95 0.16
N TRP A 295 19.82 7.13 1.48
CA TRP A 295 18.63 7.39 2.27
C TRP A 295 18.18 8.86 2.16
N ILE A 296 16.91 9.06 1.83
CA ILE A 296 16.27 10.35 1.67
C ILE A 296 15.37 10.61 2.88
N TYR A 297 15.67 11.66 3.63
CA TYR A 297 14.83 12.12 4.72
C TYR A 297 13.45 12.54 4.19
N GLN A 298 12.39 11.94 4.72
CA GLN A 298 11.01 12.23 4.40
C GLN A 298 10.52 13.34 5.33
N LYS A 299 10.23 14.52 4.78
CA LYS A 299 9.61 15.58 5.56
C LYS A 299 8.17 15.17 5.91
N PRO A 300 7.71 15.40 7.15
CA PRO A 300 6.31 15.23 7.51
C PRO A 300 5.40 16.19 6.72
#